data_AF-A0A1Y1CHX0-F1
#
_entry.id   AF-A0A1Y1CHX0-F1
#
_cell.length_a   1.000
_cell.length_b   1.000
_cell.length_c   1.000
_cell.angle_alpha   90.00
_cell.angle_beta   90.00
_cell.angle_gamma   90.00
#
_symmetry.space_group_name_H-M   'P 1'
#
loop_
_entity.id
_entity.type
_entity.pdbx_description
1 polymer ?
#
loop_
_entity_poly.entity_id
_entity_poly.type
_entity_poly.pdbx_seq_one_letter_code
_entity_poly.pdbx_strand_id
1 'polypeptide(L)'
;MKIRKHMKRNDFVPAMFEEIKETMAAINKKLQQEKPDEKEPQKEISRQLLEFIYQSIHKSVRENISVSEQSTRKQLNQLTQDTKDLEQRITEMTGQYKKRRLIFRKLVVWQSVAAVLFLLGIGLFVNNRQLRDNDLKFKFIQAQGGINSNGLSYLDTVFHVNRNELVIEKIKKKVEVGEKESLKKADDISCFLLD
;
A
#
# COMPACT_ATOMS: atom_id res chain seq x y z
N MET A 1 -64.38 -28.22 1.15
CA MET A 1 -63.45 -27.19 0.64
C MET A 1 -62.42 -26.89 1.73
N LYS A 2 -61.25 -27.54 1.71
CA LYS A 2 -60.26 -27.49 2.80
C LYS A 2 -59.11 -26.59 2.39
N ILE A 3 -59.03 -25.42 3.02
CA ILE A 3 -58.04 -24.37 2.75
C ILE A 3 -56.67 -24.88 3.21
N ARG A 4 -55.79 -25.21 2.27
CA ARG A 4 -54.39 -25.58 2.54
C ARG A 4 -53.60 -24.28 2.72
N LYS A 5 -53.59 -23.75 3.94
CA LYS A 5 -52.87 -22.52 4.31
C LYS A 5 -51.36 -22.82 4.30
N HIS A 6 -50.60 -22.10 3.47
CA HIS A 6 -49.14 -22.14 3.47
C HIS A 6 -48.62 -21.68 4.84
N MET A 7 -48.00 -22.60 5.60
CA MET A 7 -47.50 -22.34 6.95
C MET A 7 -46.00 -21.99 6.91
N LYS A 8 -45.59 -20.92 7.60
CA LYS A 8 -44.17 -20.51 7.72
C LYS A 8 -43.45 -21.47 8.69
N ARG A 9 -42.15 -21.69 8.49
CA ARG A 9 -41.32 -22.66 9.26
C ARG A 9 -41.37 -22.49 10.78
N ASN A 10 -41.64 -21.30 11.29
CA ASN A 10 -41.67 -21.02 12.74
C ASN A 10 -43.01 -21.35 13.41
N ASP A 11 -44.06 -21.62 12.63
CA ASP A 11 -45.41 -21.89 13.14
C ASP A 11 -45.76 -23.40 13.07
N PHE A 12 -44.85 -24.21 12.53
CA PHE A 12 -45.05 -25.64 12.33
C PHE A 12 -45.05 -26.44 13.64
N VAL A 13 -44.09 -26.15 14.53
CA VAL A 13 -43.99 -26.84 15.83
C VAL A 13 -45.22 -26.55 16.71
N PRO A 14 -45.68 -25.29 16.87
CA PRO A 14 -46.93 -25.00 17.59
C PRO A 14 -48.15 -25.71 17.00
N ALA A 15 -48.31 -25.70 15.67
CA ALA A 15 -49.45 -26.31 15.00
C ALA A 15 -49.50 -27.85 15.18
N MET A 16 -48.34 -28.52 15.13
CA MET A 16 -48.25 -29.96 15.40
C MET A 16 -48.60 -30.28 16.86
N PHE A 17 -48.15 -29.46 17.81
CA PHE A 17 -48.51 -29.63 19.22
C PHE A 17 -50.01 -29.46 19.48
N GLU A 18 -50.65 -28.55 18.75
CA GLU A 18 -52.08 -28.29 18.85
C GLU A 18 -52.90 -29.47 18.28
N GLU A 19 -52.47 -30.05 17.16
CA GLU A 19 -53.09 -31.24 16.56
C GLU A 19 -52.92 -32.50 17.45
N ILE A 20 -51.75 -32.68 18.08
CA ILE A 20 -51.50 -33.75 19.06
C ILE A 20 -52.39 -33.57 20.30
N LYS A 21 -52.54 -32.33 20.78
CA LYS A 21 -53.38 -32.03 21.94
C LYS A 21 -54.86 -32.33 21.66
N GLU A 22 -55.34 -31.96 20.48
CA GLU A 22 -56.73 -32.19 20.07
C GLU A 22 -57.04 -33.67 19.89
N THR A 23 -56.12 -34.43 19.28
CA THR A 23 -56.25 -35.89 19.14
C THR A 23 -56.20 -36.60 20.49
N MET A 24 -55.33 -36.19 21.43
CA MET A 24 -55.34 -36.72 22.81
C MET A 24 -56.66 -36.44 23.54
N ALA A 25 -57.20 -35.23 23.40
CA ALA A 25 -58.48 -34.88 24.02
C ALA A 25 -59.64 -35.72 23.45
N ALA A 26 -59.64 -35.95 22.13
CA ALA A 26 -60.64 -36.79 21.47
C ALA A 26 -60.57 -38.27 21.91
N ILE A 27 -59.35 -38.79 22.10
CA ILE A 27 -59.13 -40.17 22.58
C ILE A 27 -59.55 -40.31 24.05
N ASN A 28 -59.19 -39.35 24.91
CA ASN A 28 -59.58 -39.35 26.32
C ASN A 28 -61.11 -39.29 26.47
N LYS A 29 -61.79 -38.53 25.61
CA LYS A 29 -63.26 -38.48 25.55
C LYS A 29 -63.88 -39.81 25.12
N LYS A 30 -63.25 -40.54 24.19
CA LYS A 30 -63.70 -41.88 23.77
C LYS A 30 -63.45 -42.94 24.85
N LEU A 31 -62.34 -42.87 25.58
CA LEU A 31 -62.03 -43.78 26.69
C LEU A 31 -62.97 -43.61 27.89
N GLN A 32 -63.51 -42.41 28.12
CA GLN A 32 -64.47 -42.16 29.20
C GLN A 32 -65.90 -42.64 28.90
N GLN A 33 -66.23 -42.92 27.64
CA GLN A 33 -67.56 -43.42 27.23
C GLN A 33 -67.67 -44.96 27.23
N GLU A 34 -66.58 -45.68 27.44
CA GLU A 34 -66.56 -47.15 27.43
C GLU A 34 -66.17 -47.66 28.83
N LYS A 35 -67.17 -48.08 29.63
CA LYS A 35 -66.96 -48.78 30.92
C LYS A 35 -66.55 -50.24 30.68
N PRO A 36 -65.85 -50.88 31.63
CA PRO A 36 -64.87 -51.92 31.35
C PRO A 36 -65.56 -53.27 31.09
N ASP A 37 -65.37 -53.80 29.90
CA ASP A 37 -65.44 -55.25 29.69
C ASP A 37 -64.35 -55.69 28.70
N GLU A 38 -63.68 -56.76 29.06
CA GLU A 38 -62.37 -57.18 28.62
C GLU A 38 -62.40 -57.73 27.18
N LYS A 39 -61.77 -57.03 26.22
CA LYS A 39 -61.50 -57.57 24.87
C LYS A 39 -60.09 -57.21 24.37
N GLU A 40 -59.27 -58.24 24.15
CA GLU A 40 -57.92 -58.22 23.57
C GLU A 40 -57.68 -57.38 22.27
N PRO A 41 -58.64 -57.10 21.36
CA PRO A 41 -58.32 -56.41 20.10
C PRO A 41 -57.96 -54.92 20.28
N GLN A 42 -58.44 -54.29 21.35
CA GLN A 42 -58.28 -52.84 21.58
C GLN A 42 -56.87 -52.49 22.10
N LYS A 43 -56.23 -53.42 22.82
CA LYS A 43 -54.83 -53.31 23.27
C LYS A 43 -53.86 -53.39 22.09
N GLU A 44 -54.16 -54.24 21.10
CA GLU A 44 -53.31 -54.46 19.93
C GLU A 44 -53.32 -53.26 18.97
N ILE A 45 -54.51 -52.71 18.69
CA ILE A 45 -54.67 -51.50 17.87
C ILE A 45 -53.98 -50.30 18.54
N SER A 46 -54.11 -50.17 19.86
CA SER A 46 -53.45 -49.09 20.62
C SER A 46 -51.92 -49.21 20.61
N ARG A 47 -51.39 -50.45 20.61
CA ARG A 47 -49.95 -50.72 20.51
C ARG A 47 -49.39 -50.45 19.13
N GLN A 48 -50.08 -50.86 18.06
CA GLN A 48 -49.67 -50.58 16.69
C GLN A 48 -49.64 -49.08 16.38
N LEU A 49 -50.65 -48.33 16.85
CA LEU A 49 -50.65 -46.88 16.71
C LEU A 49 -49.52 -46.23 17.51
N LEU A 50 -49.23 -46.73 18.71
CA LEU A 50 -48.13 -46.22 19.52
C LEU A 50 -46.77 -46.45 18.85
N GLU A 51 -46.58 -47.62 18.24
CA GLU A 51 -45.35 -47.93 17.51
C GLU A 51 -45.21 -47.08 16.24
N PHE A 52 -46.29 -46.88 15.48
CA PHE A 52 -46.32 -46.00 14.32
C PHE A 52 -45.99 -44.55 14.68
N ILE A 53 -46.55 -44.03 15.77
CA ILE A 53 -46.25 -42.69 16.27
C ILE A 53 -44.80 -42.59 16.68
N TYR A 54 -44.28 -43.57 17.44
CA TYR A 54 -42.88 -43.60 17.85
C TYR A 54 -41.95 -43.59 16.64
N GLN A 55 -42.22 -44.43 15.65
CA GLN A 55 -41.43 -44.54 14.42
C GLN A 55 -41.50 -43.26 13.57
N SER A 56 -42.67 -42.65 13.44
CA SER A 56 -42.89 -41.41 12.69
C SER A 56 -42.16 -40.23 13.34
N ILE A 57 -42.24 -40.10 14.68
CA ILE A 57 -41.50 -39.11 15.46
C ILE A 57 -39.99 -39.33 15.30
N HIS A 58 -39.50 -40.57 15.47
CA HIS A 58 -38.08 -40.86 15.37
C HIS A 58 -37.52 -40.54 13.98
N LYS A 59 -38.30 -40.82 12.93
CA LYS A 59 -37.93 -40.51 11.55
C LYS A 59 -37.89 -39.00 11.32
N SER A 60 -38.92 -38.27 11.75
CA SER A 60 -38.98 -36.81 11.58
C SER A 60 -37.88 -36.09 12.36
N VAL A 61 -37.61 -36.51 13.61
CA VAL A 61 -36.52 -35.97 14.43
C VAL A 61 -35.17 -36.22 13.76
N ARG A 62 -34.93 -37.43 13.26
CA ARG A 62 -33.67 -37.80 12.57
C ARG A 62 -33.47 -37.01 11.27
N GLU A 63 -34.51 -36.83 10.47
CA GLU A 63 -34.43 -36.04 9.25
C GLU A 63 -34.17 -34.56 9.55
N ASN A 64 -34.87 -33.97 10.54
CA ASN A 64 -34.66 -32.58 10.91
C ASN A 64 -33.26 -32.33 11.50
N ILE A 65 -32.75 -33.24 12.35
CA ILE A 65 -31.40 -33.15 12.90
C ILE A 65 -30.36 -33.23 11.76
N SER A 66 -30.50 -34.19 10.84
CA SER A 66 -29.53 -34.34 9.75
C SER A 66 -29.55 -33.16 8.76
N VAL A 67 -30.73 -32.62 8.45
CA VAL A 67 -30.88 -31.41 7.63
C VAL A 67 -30.27 -30.19 8.34
N SER A 68 -30.51 -30.05 9.65
CA SER A 68 -29.94 -28.97 10.46
C SER A 68 -28.41 -29.06 10.49
N GLU A 69 -27.84 -30.22 10.81
CA GLU A 69 -26.40 -30.44 10.84
C GLU A 69 -25.74 -30.16 9.49
N GLN A 70 -26.37 -30.60 8.38
CA GLN A 70 -25.86 -30.34 7.05
C GLN A 70 -25.87 -28.84 6.74
N SER A 71 -26.90 -28.11 7.16
CA SER A 71 -26.97 -26.65 7.01
C SER A 71 -25.88 -25.95 7.82
N THR A 72 -25.69 -26.33 9.09
CA THR A 72 -24.64 -25.79 9.95
C THR A 72 -23.25 -26.08 9.40
N ARG A 73 -22.99 -27.30 8.93
CA ARG A 73 -21.71 -27.69 8.32
C ARG A 73 -21.43 -26.89 7.05
N LYS A 74 -22.44 -26.66 6.19
CA LYS A 74 -22.29 -25.82 5.00
C LYS A 74 -21.92 -24.38 5.36
N GLN A 75 -22.60 -23.80 6.34
CA GLN A 75 -22.29 -22.44 6.82
C GLN A 75 -20.88 -22.36 7.41
N LEU A 76 -20.47 -23.35 8.23
CA LEU A 76 -19.15 -23.38 8.86
C LEU A 76 -18.04 -23.53 7.80
N ASN A 77 -18.25 -24.38 6.80
CA ASN A 77 -17.29 -24.54 5.70
C ASN A 77 -17.17 -23.26 4.86
N GLN A 78 -18.29 -22.59 4.56
CA GLN A 78 -18.29 -21.30 3.88
C GLN A 78 -17.53 -20.25 4.68
N LEU A 79 -17.85 -20.09 5.97
CA LEU A 79 -17.15 -19.15 6.85
C LEU A 79 -15.64 -19.44 6.91
N THR A 80 -15.27 -20.72 7.01
CA THR A 80 -13.87 -21.13 7.04
C THR A 80 -13.16 -20.77 5.74
N GLN A 81 -13.82 -20.97 4.60
CA GLN A 81 -13.26 -20.64 3.30
C GLN A 81 -13.12 -19.12 3.12
N ASP A 82 -14.12 -18.35 3.52
CA ASP A 82 -14.10 -16.89 3.48
C ASP A 82 -13.01 -16.31 4.39
N THR A 83 -12.81 -16.88 5.59
CA THR A 83 -11.73 -16.46 6.49
C THR A 83 -10.35 -16.74 5.90
N LYS A 84 -10.16 -17.88 5.22
CA LYS A 84 -8.89 -18.21 4.56
C LYS A 84 -8.62 -17.30 3.36
N ASP A 85 -9.64 -17.03 2.53
CA ASP A 85 -9.52 -16.10 1.41
C ASP A 85 -9.18 -14.69 1.91
N LEU A 86 -9.81 -14.24 3.00
CA LEU A 86 -9.53 -12.94 3.60
C LEU A 86 -8.11 -12.85 4.17
N GLU A 87 -7.65 -13.87 4.89
CA GLU A 87 -6.26 -13.93 5.38
C GLU A 87 -5.25 -13.90 4.23
N GLN A 88 -5.53 -14.62 3.14
CA GLN A 88 -4.66 -14.62 1.96
C GLN A 88 -4.61 -13.22 1.32
N ARG A 89 -5.75 -12.56 1.12
CA ARG A 89 -5.81 -11.19 0.60
C ARG A 89 -5.07 -10.19 1.47
N ILE A 90 -5.21 -10.28 2.80
CA ILE A 90 -4.49 -9.40 3.73
C ILE A 90 -2.98 -9.64 3.65
N THR A 91 -2.55 -10.89 3.57
CA THR A 91 -1.13 -11.26 3.46
C THR A 91 -0.52 -10.79 2.15
N GLU A 92 -1.23 -10.94 1.04
CA GLU A 92 -0.81 -10.43 -0.27
C GLU A 92 -0.72 -8.90 -0.27
N MET A 93 -1.74 -8.22 0.24
CA MET A 93 -1.73 -6.76 0.35
C MET A 93 -0.57 -6.27 1.23
N THR A 94 -0.41 -6.82 2.43
CA THR A 94 0.69 -6.41 3.35
C THR A 94 2.06 -6.69 2.76
N GLY A 95 2.24 -7.80 2.02
CA GLY A 95 3.45 -8.09 1.26
C GLY A 95 3.75 -7.03 0.18
N GLN A 96 2.73 -6.65 -0.60
CA GLN A 96 2.83 -5.59 -1.61
C GLN A 96 3.20 -4.23 -1.00
N TYR A 97 2.56 -3.84 0.11
CA TYR A 97 2.87 -2.60 0.82
C TYR A 97 4.29 -2.58 1.40
N LYS A 98 4.76 -3.68 1.99
CA LYS A 98 6.15 -3.80 2.47
C LYS A 98 7.16 -3.64 1.34
N LYS A 99 6.95 -4.31 0.20
CA LYS A 99 7.82 -4.19 -0.98
C LYS A 99 7.86 -2.76 -1.52
N ARG A 100 6.71 -2.12 -1.72
CA ARG A 100 6.64 -0.71 -2.17
C ARG A 100 7.34 0.22 -1.19
N ARG A 101 7.10 0.07 0.11
CA ARG A 101 7.75 0.89 1.16
C ARG A 101 9.27 0.77 1.12
N LEU A 102 9.81 -0.43 0.90
CA LEU A 102 11.27 -0.63 0.79
C LEU A 102 11.86 0.04 -0.46
N ILE A 103 11.16 -0.04 -1.61
CA ILE A 103 11.58 0.63 -2.85
C ILE A 103 11.56 2.15 -2.68
N PHE A 104 10.47 2.70 -2.12
CA PHE A 104 10.37 4.12 -1.80
C PHE A 104 11.50 4.57 -0.87
N ARG A 105 11.77 3.83 0.20
CA ARG A 105 12.85 4.17 1.13
C ARG A 105 14.23 4.20 0.44
N LYS A 106 14.51 3.22 -0.43
CA LYS A 106 15.76 3.21 -1.22
C LYS A 106 15.82 4.42 -2.15
N LEU A 107 14.74 4.73 -2.86
CA LEU A 107 14.68 5.89 -3.76
C LEU A 107 14.95 7.20 -3.02
N VAL A 108 14.32 7.41 -1.86
CA VAL A 108 14.52 8.61 -1.03
C VAL A 108 15.98 8.75 -0.59
N VAL A 109 16.62 7.65 -0.17
CA VAL A 109 18.05 7.68 0.21
C VAL A 109 18.92 8.05 -0.98
N TRP A 110 18.72 7.42 -2.14
CA TRP A 110 19.48 7.73 -3.36
C TRP A 110 19.26 9.17 -3.83
N GLN A 111 18.04 9.68 -3.79
CA GLN A 111 17.72 11.07 -4.12
C GLN A 111 18.41 12.05 -3.16
N SER A 112 18.44 11.72 -1.87
CA SER A 112 19.12 12.56 -0.86
C SER A 112 20.63 12.62 -1.11
N VAL A 113 21.27 11.48 -1.39
CA VAL A 113 22.70 11.42 -1.72
C VAL A 113 22.98 12.21 -3.01
N ALA A 114 22.17 12.02 -4.05
CA ALA A 114 22.31 12.74 -5.31
C ALA A 114 22.17 14.26 -5.12
N ALA A 115 21.22 14.72 -4.31
CA ALA A 115 21.03 16.13 -4.01
C ALA A 115 22.25 16.74 -3.31
N VAL A 116 22.83 16.04 -2.33
CA VAL A 116 24.06 16.50 -1.65
C VAL A 116 25.22 16.59 -2.62
N LEU A 117 25.44 15.57 -3.46
CA LEU A 117 26.50 15.59 -4.47
C LEU A 117 26.29 16.71 -5.49
N PHE A 118 25.04 16.97 -5.88
CA PHE A 118 24.71 18.04 -6.81
C PHE A 118 25.03 19.43 -6.23
N LEU A 119 24.66 19.67 -4.97
CA LEU A 119 24.98 20.91 -4.26
C LEU A 119 26.50 21.09 -4.11
N LEU A 120 27.23 20.04 -3.74
CA LEU A 120 28.69 20.07 -3.69
C LEU A 120 29.30 20.35 -5.06
N GLY A 121 28.78 19.73 -6.12
CA GLY A 121 29.23 19.95 -7.49
C GLY A 121 29.05 21.40 -7.94
N ILE A 122 27.91 22.03 -7.63
CA ILE A 122 27.68 23.45 -7.91
C ILE A 122 28.66 24.31 -7.12
N GLY A 123 28.84 24.05 -5.82
CA GLY A 123 29.77 24.80 -4.98
C GLY A 123 31.21 24.74 -5.51
N LEU A 124 31.68 23.54 -5.89
CA LEU A 124 32.99 23.35 -6.50
C LEU A 124 33.11 24.06 -7.86
N PHE A 125 32.07 24.00 -8.69
CA PHE A 125 32.07 24.69 -9.99
C PHE A 125 32.18 26.20 -9.82
N VAL A 126 31.38 26.78 -8.93
CA VAL A 126 31.41 28.21 -8.62
C VAL A 126 32.78 28.61 -8.07
N ASN A 127 33.31 27.85 -7.10
CA ASN A 127 34.62 28.14 -6.51
C ASN A 127 35.75 28.06 -7.53
N ASN A 128 35.80 27.00 -8.35
CA ASN A 128 36.82 26.84 -9.39
C ASN A 128 36.74 27.96 -10.44
N ARG A 129 35.52 28.40 -10.79
CA ARG A 129 35.32 29.53 -11.70
C ARG A 129 35.83 30.83 -11.08
N GLN A 130 35.52 31.10 -9.81
CA GLN A 130 36.01 32.28 -9.09
C GLN A 130 37.54 32.29 -8.98
N LEU A 131 38.16 31.15 -8.68
CA LEU A 131 39.61 31.01 -8.63
C LEU A 131 40.26 31.33 -9.98
N ARG A 132 39.71 30.80 -11.07
CA ARG A 132 40.20 31.07 -12.43
C ARG A 132 40.01 32.52 -12.85
N ASP A 133 38.89 33.12 -12.47
CA ASP A 133 38.61 34.53 -12.74
C ASP A 133 39.56 35.44 -11.93
N ASN A 134 39.88 35.08 -10.68
CA ASN A 134 40.85 35.80 -9.85
C ASN A 134 42.29 35.68 -10.38
N ASP A 135 42.71 34.50 -10.85
CA ASP A 135 44.01 34.32 -11.52
C ASP A 135 44.13 35.24 -12.75
N LEU A 136 43.08 35.30 -13.58
CA LEU A 136 43.05 36.18 -14.74
C LEU A 136 43.08 37.67 -14.37
N LYS A 137 42.34 38.07 -13.32
CA LYS A 137 42.39 39.44 -12.78
C LYS A 137 43.81 39.81 -12.33
N PHE A 138 44.48 38.92 -11.59
CA PHE A 138 45.84 39.15 -11.10
C PHE A 138 46.84 39.32 -12.24
N LYS A 139 46.85 38.39 -13.20
CA LYS A 139 47.72 38.48 -14.38
C LYS A 139 47.48 39.75 -15.20
N PHE A 140 46.22 40.15 -15.34
CA PHE A 140 45.89 41.39 -16.03
C PHE A 140 46.44 42.64 -15.32
N ILE A 141 46.29 42.73 -14.00
CA ILE A 141 46.85 43.84 -13.22
C ILE A 141 48.38 43.86 -13.31
N GLN A 142 49.01 42.69 -13.25
CA GLN A 142 50.46 42.56 -13.37
C GLN A 142 50.95 43.01 -14.75
N ALA A 143 50.29 42.58 -15.84
CA ALA A 143 50.64 42.97 -17.20
C ALA A 143 50.45 44.47 -17.48
N GLN A 144 49.57 45.15 -16.74
CA GLN A 144 49.37 46.60 -16.84
C GLN A 144 50.30 47.42 -15.92
N GLY A 145 51.12 46.78 -15.08
CA GLY A 145 51.99 47.48 -14.12
C GLY A 145 51.24 48.13 -12.95
N GLY A 146 50.03 47.64 -12.65
CA GLY A 146 49.14 48.19 -11.61
C GLY A 146 47.82 48.74 -12.17
N ILE A 147 46.87 49.02 -11.26
CA ILE A 147 45.57 49.59 -11.63
C ILE A 147 45.09 50.57 -10.55
N ASN A 148 44.36 51.61 -10.94
CA ASN A 148 43.73 52.54 -10.00
C ASN A 148 42.42 51.97 -9.41
N SER A 149 41.90 52.59 -8.36
CA SER A 149 40.68 52.14 -7.67
C SER A 149 39.46 52.04 -8.58
N ASN A 150 39.26 53.01 -9.49
CA ASN A 150 38.14 53.00 -10.43
C ASN A 150 38.24 51.85 -11.45
N GLY A 151 39.45 51.58 -11.95
CA GLY A 151 39.72 50.48 -12.87
C GLY A 151 39.54 49.12 -12.19
N LEU A 152 39.92 49.01 -10.91
CA LEU A 152 39.67 47.81 -10.12
C LEU A 152 38.16 47.57 -9.91
N SER A 153 37.39 48.62 -9.61
CA SER A 153 35.93 48.53 -9.49
C SER A 153 35.25 48.14 -10.80
N TYR A 154 35.72 48.66 -11.94
CA TYR A 154 35.24 48.26 -13.26
C TYR A 154 35.56 46.79 -13.55
N LEU A 155 36.79 46.35 -13.26
CA LEU A 155 37.21 44.97 -13.44
C LEU A 155 36.37 44.02 -12.58
N ASP A 156 36.04 44.39 -11.34
CA ASP A 156 35.19 43.57 -10.50
C ASP A 156 33.76 43.48 -11.03
N THR A 157 33.22 44.61 -11.51
CA THR A 157 31.89 44.66 -12.15
C THR A 157 31.82 43.74 -13.38
N VAL A 158 32.84 43.74 -14.23
CA VAL A 158 32.92 42.91 -15.46
C VAL A 158 33.00 41.41 -15.16
N PHE A 159 33.53 41.00 -14.01
CA PHE A 159 33.71 39.59 -13.67
C PHE A 159 32.62 39.05 -12.72
N HIS A 160 32.08 39.89 -11.83
CA HIS A 160 31.16 39.46 -10.77
C HIS A 160 29.73 39.98 -10.95
N VAL A 161 29.53 41.26 -11.29
CA VAL A 161 28.20 41.89 -11.28
C VAL A 161 27.50 41.77 -12.63
N ASN A 162 28.18 42.13 -13.72
CA ASN A 162 27.66 42.04 -15.08
C ASN A 162 28.68 41.30 -15.95
N ARG A 163 28.71 39.97 -15.79
CA ARG A 163 29.72 39.13 -16.43
C ARG A 163 29.66 39.29 -17.95
N ASN A 164 30.68 39.92 -18.51
CA ASN A 164 30.76 40.15 -19.95
C ASN A 164 31.88 39.29 -20.56
N GLU A 165 31.50 38.14 -21.11
CA GLU A 165 32.45 37.17 -21.70
C GLU A 165 33.32 37.81 -22.79
N LEU A 166 32.77 38.73 -23.59
CA LEU A 166 33.52 39.41 -24.66
C LEU A 166 34.61 40.31 -24.10
N VAL A 167 34.35 40.98 -22.98
CA VAL A 167 35.35 41.83 -22.30
C VAL A 167 36.38 40.94 -21.59
N ILE A 168 35.95 39.86 -20.95
CA ILE A 168 36.84 38.88 -20.32
C ILE A 168 37.77 38.23 -21.35
N GLU A 169 37.28 37.90 -22.54
CA GLU A 169 38.11 37.35 -23.63
C GLU A 169 39.14 38.37 -24.13
N LYS A 170 38.75 39.64 -24.25
CA LYS A 170 39.68 40.73 -24.59
C LYS A 170 40.76 40.88 -23.52
N ILE A 171 40.39 40.78 -22.23
CA ILE A 171 41.33 40.81 -21.10
C ILE A 171 42.31 39.63 -21.19
N LYS A 172 41.80 38.43 -21.46
CA LYS A 172 42.63 37.22 -21.66
C LYS A 172 43.63 37.39 -22.78
N LYS A 173 43.20 37.87 -23.96
CA LYS A 173 44.10 38.15 -25.09
C LYS A 173 45.18 39.17 -24.75
N LYS A 174 44.83 40.22 -24.00
CA LYS A 174 45.83 41.23 -23.54
C LYS A 174 46.88 40.62 -22.61
N VAL A 175 46.46 39.77 -21.67
CA VAL A 175 47.37 39.03 -20.79
C VAL A 175 48.30 38.14 -21.62
N GLU A 176 47.75 37.35 -22.55
CA GLU A 176 48.54 36.45 -23.40
C GLU A 176 49.58 37.19 -24.26
N VAL A 177 49.25 38.39 -24.75
CA VAL A 177 50.21 39.24 -25.48
C VAL A 177 51.31 39.75 -24.56
N GLY A 178 50.95 40.27 -23.38
CA GLY A 178 51.91 40.77 -22.40
C GLY A 178 52.86 39.68 -21.89
N GLU A 179 52.36 38.47 -21.64
CA GLU A 179 53.18 37.31 -21.25
C GLU A 179 54.19 36.96 -22.36
N LYS A 180 53.75 36.90 -23.63
CA LYS A 180 54.64 36.65 -24.77
C LYS A 180 55.72 37.73 -24.95
N GLU A 181 55.36 38.99 -24.76
CA GLU A 181 56.32 40.10 -24.82
C GLU A 181 57.33 40.04 -23.68
N SER A 182 56.88 39.68 -22.46
CA SER A 182 57.78 39.51 -21.31
C SER A 182 58.76 38.36 -21.50
N LEU A 183 58.32 37.26 -22.11
CA LEU A 183 59.17 36.11 -22.44
C LEU A 183 60.20 36.49 -23.50
N LYS A 184 59.79 37.12 -24.60
CA LYS A 184 60.71 37.60 -25.64
C LYS A 184 61.77 38.54 -25.07
N LYS A 185 61.36 39.47 -24.20
CA LYS A 185 62.30 40.38 -23.54
C LYS A 185 63.28 39.65 -22.62
N ALA A 186 62.82 38.61 -21.92
CA ALA A 186 63.70 37.78 -21.10
C ALA A 186 64.69 36.98 -21.97
N ASP A 187 64.24 36.45 -23.11
CA ASP A 187 65.07 35.74 -24.08
C ASP A 187 66.13 36.68 -24.69
N ASP A 188 65.73 37.88 -25.12
CA ASP A 188 66.63 38.91 -25.67
C ASP A 188 67.71 39.31 -24.65
N ILE A 189 67.32 39.49 -23.37
CA ILE A 189 68.26 39.80 -22.29
C ILE A 189 69.19 38.60 -22.02
N SER A 190 68.68 37.37 -22.06
CA SER A 190 69.50 36.17 -21.87
C SER A 190 70.52 36.01 -23.00
N CYS A 191 70.14 36.30 -24.25
CA CYS A 191 71.07 36.33 -25.37
C CYS A 191 72.14 37.41 -25.21
N PHE A 192 71.79 38.58 -24.67
CA PHE A 192 72.74 39.67 -24.43
C PHE A 192 73.72 39.41 -23.27
N LEU A 193 73.40 38.49 -22.35
CA LEU A 193 74.25 38.15 -21.21
C LEU A 193 75.16 36.93 -21.46
N LEU A 194 74.99 36.24 -22.59
CA LEU A 194 75.74 35.03 -22.97
C LEU A 194 76.76 35.26 -24.11
N ASP A 195 76.77 36.46 -24.72
CA ASP A 195 77.82 36.98 -25.61
C ASP A 195 78.82 37.87 -24.83
#